data_AF-A0A6M3L9L9-F1
#
_entry.id   AF-A0A6M3L9L9-F1
#
_cell.length_a   1.000
_cell.length_b   1.000
_cell.length_c   1.000
_cell.angle_alpha   90.00
_cell.angle_beta   90.00
_cell.angle_gamma   90.00
#
_symmetry.space_group_name_H-M   'P 1'
#
loop_
_entity.id
_entity.type
_entity.pdbx_description
1 polymer ?
#
loop_
_entity_poly.entity_id
_entity_poly.type
_entity_poly.pdbx_seq_one_letter_code
_entity_poly.pdbx_strand_id
1 'polypeptide(L)'
;VSSDSEEYLDIAERAGATPLLRPAELAEDTAGEGEVIPHALDCYPADVVAYLRPTTPFREREVVQNALKFYFDNDFTSMRSVEKMSESAYKCFEVQDRLLIPILQDGRDVTDEPSQAVEPTFHPNGYIDLVRSELVVLGGLWGPERGGFVTPRVPEIDTPEDLEYAEWWYKRRKNENC
;
A
#
# COMPACT_ATOMS: atom_id res chain seq x y z
N VAL A 1 0.97 -17.09 -1.08
CA VAL A 1 1.90 -16.19 -1.81
C VAL A 1 1.76 -16.50 -3.28
N SER A 2 1.47 -15.51 -4.11
CA SER A 2 1.44 -15.67 -5.57
C SER A 2 2.78 -15.23 -6.16
N SER A 3 3.39 -16.09 -6.98
CA SER A 3 4.69 -15.83 -7.62
C SER A 3 4.85 -16.71 -8.86
N ASP A 4 5.62 -16.25 -9.82
CA ASP A 4 6.07 -16.96 -11.03
C ASP A 4 7.44 -17.63 -10.84
N SER A 5 8.17 -17.25 -9.78
CA SER A 5 9.44 -17.86 -9.38
C SER A 5 9.24 -19.05 -8.44
N GLU A 6 9.74 -20.22 -8.82
CA GLU A 6 9.78 -21.42 -7.99
C GLU A 6 10.54 -21.18 -6.68
N GLU A 7 11.65 -20.44 -6.72
CA GLU A 7 12.44 -20.11 -5.52
C GLU A 7 11.60 -19.35 -4.48
N TYR A 8 10.79 -18.38 -4.93
CA TYR A 8 9.93 -17.61 -4.03
C TYR A 8 8.76 -18.42 -3.50
N LEU A 9 8.23 -19.35 -4.28
CA LEU A 9 7.19 -20.29 -3.83
C LEU A 9 7.73 -21.25 -2.78
N ASP A 10 8.95 -21.77 -2.96
CA ASP A 10 9.65 -22.59 -1.97
C ASP A 10 9.86 -21.84 -0.65
N ILE A 11 10.28 -20.58 -0.70
CA ILE A 11 10.43 -19.73 0.49
C ILE A 11 9.08 -19.54 1.19
N ALA A 12 8.01 -19.28 0.42
CA ALA A 12 6.67 -19.12 0.96
C ALA A 12 6.18 -20.39 1.68
N GLU A 13 6.37 -21.56 1.08
CA GLU A 13 6.00 -22.84 1.68
C GLU A 13 6.78 -23.10 2.97
N ARG A 14 8.09 -22.86 2.98
CA ARG A 14 8.92 -22.99 4.20
C ARG A 14 8.51 -22.01 5.30
N ALA A 15 7.98 -20.84 4.93
CA ALA A 15 7.42 -19.86 5.86
C ALA A 15 5.99 -20.20 6.32
N GLY A 16 5.40 -21.31 5.85
CA GLY A 16 4.06 -21.76 6.21
C GLY A 16 2.92 -21.11 5.42
N ALA A 17 3.22 -20.43 4.32
CA ALA A 17 2.23 -19.86 3.41
C ALA A 17 1.96 -20.80 2.23
N THR A 18 0.70 -20.85 1.76
CA THR A 18 0.35 -21.62 0.57
C THR A 18 0.93 -20.98 -0.70
N PRO A 19 1.76 -21.69 -1.49
CA PRO A 19 2.25 -21.21 -2.77
C PRO A 19 1.16 -21.22 -3.84
N LEU A 20 1.13 -20.19 -4.69
CA LEU A 20 0.29 -20.11 -5.88
C LEU A 20 1.17 -19.69 -7.06
N LEU A 21 1.47 -20.65 -7.94
CA LEU A 21 2.15 -20.36 -9.20
C LEU A 21 1.23 -19.49 -10.07
N ARG A 22 1.71 -18.31 -10.47
CA ARG A 22 1.00 -17.45 -11.43
C ARG A 22 1.61 -17.58 -12.83
N PRO A 23 0.83 -17.40 -13.90
CA PRO A 23 1.36 -17.27 -15.26
C PRO A 23 2.38 -16.14 -15.35
N ALA A 24 3.42 -16.33 -16.17
CA ALA A 24 4.49 -15.33 -16.36
C ALA A 24 3.96 -13.98 -16.88
N GLU A 25 2.89 -14.00 -17.67
CA GLU A 25 2.20 -12.81 -18.17
C GLU A 25 1.69 -11.90 -17.03
N LEU A 26 1.33 -12.47 -15.87
CA LEU A 26 0.87 -11.74 -14.68
C LEU A 26 2.01 -11.34 -13.74
N ALA A 27 3.25 -11.49 -14.20
CA ALA A 27 4.47 -11.17 -13.47
C ALA A 27 5.34 -10.11 -14.18
N GLU A 28 4.90 -9.63 -15.34
CA GLU A 28 5.57 -8.53 -16.04
C GLU A 28 5.48 -7.23 -15.21
N ASP A 29 6.41 -6.31 -15.42
CA ASP A 29 6.42 -5.01 -14.72
C ASP A 29 5.15 -4.17 -14.96
N THR A 30 4.42 -4.49 -16.02
CA THR A 30 3.14 -3.90 -16.40
C THR A 30 1.94 -4.55 -15.71
N ALA A 31 2.11 -5.74 -15.14
CA ALA A 31 1.05 -6.48 -14.48
C ALA A 31 0.72 -5.83 -13.13
N GLY A 32 -0.48 -5.25 -13.05
CA GLY A 32 -0.95 -4.55 -11.86
C GLY A 32 -1.69 -5.46 -10.88
N GLU A 33 -2.01 -4.90 -9.72
CA GLU A 33 -2.89 -5.53 -8.71
C GLU A 33 -4.22 -6.02 -9.34
N GLY A 34 -4.69 -5.33 -10.39
CA GLY A 34 -5.92 -5.61 -11.13
C GLY A 34 -5.91 -6.93 -11.89
N GLU A 35 -4.77 -7.58 -12.07
CA GLU A 35 -4.66 -8.90 -12.72
C GLU A 35 -4.26 -10.00 -11.73
N VAL A 36 -3.38 -9.66 -10.78
CA VAL A 36 -2.89 -10.60 -9.76
C VAL A 36 -4.00 -11.00 -8.78
N ILE A 37 -4.84 -10.06 -8.35
CA ILE A 37 -5.92 -10.33 -7.38
C ILE A 37 -7.01 -11.24 -7.97
N PRO A 38 -7.55 -10.99 -9.18
CA PRO A 38 -8.49 -11.93 -9.82
C PRO A 38 -7.94 -13.35 -9.94
N HIS A 39 -6.70 -13.51 -10.41
CA HIS A 39 -6.07 -14.83 -10.54
C HIS A 39 -6.02 -15.57 -9.18
N ALA A 40 -5.66 -14.85 -8.10
CA ALA A 40 -5.65 -15.42 -6.77
C ALA A 40 -7.06 -15.83 -6.30
N LEU A 41 -8.08 -15.00 -6.57
CA LEU A 41 -9.47 -15.28 -6.22
C LEU A 41 -10.07 -16.46 -7.00
N ASP A 42 -9.69 -16.65 -8.26
CA ASP A 42 -10.14 -17.80 -9.06
C ASP A 42 -9.66 -19.13 -8.48
N CYS A 43 -8.45 -19.15 -7.92
CA CYS A 43 -7.86 -20.32 -7.28
C CYS A 43 -8.30 -20.49 -5.81
N TYR A 44 -8.50 -19.38 -5.10
CA TYR A 44 -8.87 -19.33 -3.70
C TYR A 44 -10.03 -18.36 -3.47
N PRO A 45 -11.28 -18.81 -3.73
CA PRO A 45 -12.45 -17.96 -3.56
C PRO A 45 -12.58 -17.44 -2.13
N ALA A 46 -12.85 -16.14 -2.00
CA ALA A 46 -13.04 -15.44 -0.75
C ALA A 46 -14.00 -14.25 -0.92
N ASP A 47 -14.60 -13.78 0.17
CA ASP A 47 -15.46 -12.59 0.16
C ASP A 47 -14.64 -11.29 0.15
N VAL A 48 -13.48 -11.30 0.82
CA VAL A 48 -12.58 -10.16 0.97
C VAL A 48 -11.15 -10.62 0.76
N VAL A 49 -10.40 -9.86 -0.03
CA VAL A 49 -8.97 -10.04 -0.25
C VAL A 49 -8.20 -9.04 0.60
N ALA A 50 -7.28 -9.54 1.43
CA ALA A 50 -6.25 -8.73 2.07
C ALA A 50 -4.96 -8.80 1.25
N TYR A 51 -4.60 -7.68 0.63
CA TYR A 51 -3.42 -7.56 -0.21
C TYR A 51 -2.25 -6.94 0.57
N LEU A 52 -1.15 -7.70 0.67
CA LEU A 52 0.05 -7.34 1.42
C LEU A 52 1.25 -7.34 0.47
N ARG A 53 1.84 -6.16 0.21
CA ARG A 53 2.99 -5.98 -0.69
C ARG A 53 4.32 -6.34 -0.02
N PRO A 54 5.17 -7.23 -0.56
CA PRO A 54 6.43 -7.60 0.10
C PRO A 54 7.37 -6.41 0.35
N THR A 55 7.22 -5.32 -0.41
CA THR A 55 8.01 -4.07 -0.32
C THR A 55 7.85 -3.29 1.00
N THR A 56 6.90 -3.65 1.88
CA THR A 56 6.75 -3.03 3.22
C THR A 56 7.08 -4.03 4.34
N PRO A 57 8.34 -4.45 4.53
CA PRO A 57 8.66 -5.61 5.38
C PRO A 57 8.43 -5.38 6.88
N PHE A 58 8.36 -4.13 7.34
CA PHE A 58 8.26 -3.77 8.77
C PHE A 58 6.83 -3.65 9.28
N ARG A 59 5.90 -4.43 8.71
CA ARG A 59 4.51 -4.47 9.19
C ARG A 59 4.44 -5.04 10.60
N GLU A 60 3.68 -4.36 11.44
CA GLU A 60 3.36 -4.78 12.79
C GLU A 60 2.02 -5.50 12.79
N ARG A 61 2.00 -6.70 13.39
CA ARG A 61 0.81 -7.56 13.44
C ARG A 61 -0.42 -6.82 14.00
N GLU A 62 -0.22 -6.02 15.04
CA GLU A 62 -1.30 -5.28 15.70
C GLU A 62 -1.92 -4.24 14.76
N VAL A 63 -1.11 -3.54 13.96
CA VAL A 63 -1.59 -2.56 12.97
C VAL A 63 -2.43 -3.25 11.90
N VAL A 64 -2.01 -4.42 11.42
CA VAL A 64 -2.79 -5.24 10.47
C VAL A 64 -4.12 -5.69 11.08
N GLN A 65 -4.12 -6.15 12.33
CA GLN A 65 -5.34 -6.56 13.03
C GLN A 65 -6.31 -5.38 13.23
N ASN A 66 -5.79 -4.20 13.56
CA ASN A 66 -6.59 -2.98 13.69
C ASN A 66 -7.17 -2.53 12.35
N ALA A 67 -6.43 -2.67 11.25
CA ALA A 67 -6.91 -2.36 9.91
C ALA A 67 -8.07 -3.29 9.51
N LEU A 68 -7.94 -4.60 9.78
CA LEU A 68 -9.02 -5.57 9.55
C LEU A 68 -10.26 -5.23 10.38
N LYS A 69 -10.09 -4.95 11.68
CA LYS A 69 -11.20 -4.55 12.55
C LYS A 69 -11.88 -3.27 12.03
N PHE A 70 -11.10 -2.25 11.70
CA PHE A 70 -11.60 -1.00 11.14
C PHE A 70 -12.39 -1.23 9.86
N TYR A 71 -11.91 -2.09 8.97
CA TYR A 71 -12.64 -2.45 7.76
C TYR A 71 -13.98 -3.12 8.05
N PHE A 72 -14.02 -4.13 8.93
CA PHE A 72 -15.26 -4.87 9.22
C PHE A 72 -16.25 -4.12 10.12
N ASP A 73 -15.79 -3.14 10.89
CA ASP A 73 -16.65 -2.26 11.68
C ASP A 73 -17.35 -1.18 10.84
N ASN A 74 -16.95 -1.02 9.58
CA ASN A 74 -17.50 -0.04 8.65
C ASN A 74 -18.01 -0.73 7.38
N ASP A 75 -18.88 -0.08 6.61
CA ASP A 75 -19.37 -0.64 5.35
C ASP A 75 -18.55 -0.12 4.17
N PHE A 76 -17.26 -0.47 4.15
CA PHE A 76 -16.40 -0.10 3.03
C PHE A 76 -16.47 -1.14 1.90
N THR A 77 -16.50 -0.64 0.67
CA THR A 77 -16.36 -1.48 -0.54
C THR A 77 -14.90 -1.88 -0.76
N SER A 78 -13.97 -1.00 -0.37
CA SER A 78 -12.52 -1.25 -0.37
C SER A 78 -11.85 -0.36 0.68
N MET A 79 -10.64 -0.69 1.10
CA MET A 79 -9.85 0.13 2.02
C MET A 79 -8.38 0.10 1.60
N ARG A 80 -7.71 1.24 1.74
CA ARG A 80 -6.25 1.32 1.61
C ARG A 80 -5.60 1.76 2.89
N SER A 81 -4.44 1.18 3.16
CA SER A 81 -3.53 1.74 4.14
C SER A 81 -2.85 2.99 3.58
N VAL A 82 -2.74 4.01 4.41
CA VAL A 82 -2.11 5.28 4.04
C VAL A 82 -1.21 5.77 5.16
N GLU A 83 -0.16 6.50 4.80
CA GLU A 83 0.65 7.23 5.77
C GLU A 83 0.48 8.74 5.59
N LYS A 84 0.57 9.47 6.69
CA LYS A 84 0.57 10.94 6.63
C LYS A 84 1.84 11.41 5.92
N MET A 85 1.69 12.25 4.89
CA MET A 85 2.82 12.84 4.19
C MET A 85 3.58 13.81 5.09
N SER A 86 4.89 13.95 4.87
CA SER A 86 5.73 14.90 5.62
C SER A 86 5.32 16.35 5.37
N GLU A 87 4.91 16.65 4.13
CA GLU A 87 4.32 17.93 3.74
C GLU A 87 2.99 17.66 3.02
N SER A 88 2.03 18.58 3.18
CA SER A 88 0.74 18.47 2.52
C SER A 88 0.88 18.61 1.00
N ALA A 89 0.24 17.74 0.23
CA ALA A 89 0.22 17.80 -1.24
C ALA A 89 -0.44 19.10 -1.74
N TYR A 90 -1.25 19.77 -0.91
CA TYR A 90 -1.83 21.07 -1.23
C TYR A 90 -0.79 22.20 -1.32
N LYS A 91 0.42 21.98 -0.80
CA LYS A 91 1.57 22.89 -0.91
C LYS A 91 2.50 22.55 -2.08
N CYS A 92 2.24 21.46 -2.80
CA CYS A 92 3.07 21.02 -3.89
C CYS A 92 2.73 21.77 -5.18
N PHE A 93 3.71 21.78 -6.10
CA PHE A 93 3.59 22.43 -7.41
C PHE A 93 3.92 21.43 -8.52
N GLU A 94 3.27 21.57 -9.66
CA GLU A 94 3.80 21.11 -10.94
C GLU A 94 4.79 22.14 -11.49
N VAL A 95 5.79 21.67 -12.25
CA VAL A 95 6.72 22.54 -12.97
C VAL A 95 6.37 22.53 -14.44
N GLN A 96 5.87 23.65 -14.96
CA GLN A 96 5.52 23.83 -16.37
C GLN A 96 6.23 25.05 -16.93
N ASP A 97 7.01 24.92 -18.01
CA ASP A 97 7.74 26.01 -18.65
C ASP A 97 8.55 26.91 -17.69
N ARG A 98 9.19 26.29 -16.68
CA ARG A 98 9.97 26.95 -15.59
C ARG A 98 9.12 27.75 -14.59
N LEU A 99 7.80 27.62 -14.65
CA LEU A 99 6.86 28.18 -13.68
C LEU A 99 6.40 27.11 -12.70
N LEU A 100 6.14 27.53 -11.46
CA LEU A 100 5.52 26.70 -10.44
C LEU A 100 3.99 26.88 -10.52
N ILE A 101 3.28 25.78 -10.74
CA ILE A 101 1.82 25.75 -10.81
C ILE A 101 1.31 24.97 -9.59
N PRO A 102 0.60 25.59 -8.63
CA PRO A 102 0.11 24.89 -7.44
C PRO A 102 -0.78 23.69 -7.81
N ILE A 103 -0.63 22.57 -7.10
CA ILE A 103 -1.52 21.41 -7.30
C ILE A 103 -2.94 21.73 -6.83
N LEU A 104 -3.08 22.47 -5.72
CA LEU A 104 -4.39 22.91 -5.26
C LEU A 104 -4.87 24.10 -6.11
N GLN A 105 -5.98 23.90 -6.83
CA GLN A 105 -6.57 24.86 -7.76
C GLN A 105 -8.00 25.27 -7.35
N ASP A 106 -8.24 25.41 -6.04
CA ASP A 106 -9.58 25.74 -5.48
C ASP A 106 -9.75 27.22 -5.10
N GLY A 107 -8.78 28.06 -5.49
CA GLY A 107 -8.77 29.50 -5.22
C GLY A 107 -8.13 29.89 -3.88
N ARG A 108 -7.74 28.94 -3.04
CA ARG A 108 -6.88 29.19 -1.87
C ARG A 108 -5.41 29.15 -2.31
N ASP A 109 -4.59 30.06 -1.79
CA ASP A 109 -3.14 29.92 -1.84
C ASP A 109 -2.63 29.55 -0.44
N VAL A 110 -2.33 28.26 -0.26
CA VAL A 110 -1.83 27.69 1.00
C VAL A 110 -0.36 27.31 0.89
N THR A 111 0.30 27.66 -0.21
CA THR A 111 1.62 27.13 -0.55
C THR A 111 2.72 27.65 0.39
N ASP A 112 2.58 28.89 0.85
CA ASP A 112 3.48 29.53 1.83
C ASP A 112 2.98 29.44 3.28
N GLU A 113 1.81 28.83 3.52
CA GLU A 113 1.23 28.73 4.87
C GLU A 113 2.03 27.75 5.75
N PRO A 114 2.09 27.98 7.08
CA PRO A 114 2.69 27.03 8.00
C PRO A 114 2.03 25.65 7.88
N SER A 115 2.81 24.56 7.90
CA SER A 115 2.26 23.21 7.68
C SER A 115 1.23 22.77 8.75
N GLN A 116 1.16 23.46 9.90
CA GLN A 116 0.13 23.25 10.93
C GLN A 116 -1.23 23.87 10.57
N ALA A 117 -1.25 24.83 9.65
CA ALA A 117 -2.43 25.55 9.18
C ALA A 117 -3.04 24.96 7.90
N VAL A 118 -2.37 23.96 7.30
CA VAL A 118 -2.81 23.30 6.07
C VAL A 118 -3.31 21.89 6.39
N GLU A 119 -4.39 21.47 5.73
CA GLU A 119 -4.93 20.13 5.91
C GLU A 119 -3.89 19.05 5.56
N PRO A 120 -3.76 18.00 6.39
CA PRO A 120 -2.83 16.92 6.12
C PRO A 120 -3.30 16.09 4.94
N THR A 121 -2.34 15.67 4.12
CA THR A 121 -2.58 14.71 3.04
C THR A 121 -1.89 13.39 3.35
N PHE A 122 -2.36 12.34 2.69
CA PHE A 122 -1.94 10.97 2.97
C PHE A 122 -1.53 10.28 1.68
N HIS A 123 -0.43 9.52 1.75
CA HIS A 123 0.09 8.73 0.65
C HIS A 123 -0.27 7.26 0.87
N PRO A 124 -0.87 6.56 -0.11
CA PRO A 124 -1.07 5.13 -0.03
C PRO A 124 0.27 4.41 0.16
N ASN A 125 0.32 3.46 1.08
CA ASN A 125 1.51 2.65 1.33
C ASN A 125 1.16 1.17 1.23
N GLY A 126 2.16 0.30 1.27
CA GLY A 126 1.99 -1.13 1.13
C GLY A 126 1.30 -1.86 2.26
N TYR A 127 1.12 -1.23 3.43
CA TYR A 127 0.82 -1.92 4.69
C TYR A 127 -0.29 -2.97 4.61
N ILE A 128 -1.46 -2.62 4.10
CA ILE A 128 -2.57 -3.54 3.83
C ILE A 128 -3.65 -2.83 3.02
N ASP A 129 -4.05 -3.44 1.90
CA ASP A 129 -5.26 -3.07 1.18
C ASP A 129 -6.32 -4.18 1.34
N LEU A 130 -7.59 -3.80 1.46
CA LEU A 130 -8.73 -4.72 1.56
C LEU A 130 -9.72 -4.45 0.43
N VAL A 131 -10.10 -5.49 -0.30
CA VAL A 131 -10.97 -5.38 -1.48
C VAL A 131 -12.05 -6.47 -1.41
N ARG A 132 -13.32 -6.10 -1.61
CA ARG A 132 -14.40 -7.10 -1.76
C ARG A 132 -14.26 -7.82 -3.09
N SER A 133 -14.40 -9.14 -3.09
CA SER A 133 -14.30 -9.93 -4.32
C SER A 133 -15.37 -9.55 -5.35
N GLU A 134 -16.54 -9.09 -4.91
CA GLU A 134 -17.59 -8.54 -5.79
C GLU A 134 -17.07 -7.40 -6.68
N LEU A 135 -16.24 -6.48 -6.15
CA LEU A 135 -15.64 -5.42 -6.96
C LEU A 135 -14.71 -6.01 -8.02
N VAL A 136 -13.91 -7.01 -7.64
CA VAL A 136 -12.95 -7.66 -8.54
C VAL A 136 -13.67 -8.33 -9.70
N VAL A 137 -14.78 -9.02 -9.42
CA VAL A 137 -15.65 -9.65 -10.43
C VAL A 137 -16.24 -8.61 -11.39
N LEU A 138 -16.53 -7.40 -10.90
CA LEU A 138 -16.99 -6.28 -11.73
C LEU A 138 -15.84 -5.57 -12.49
N GLY A 139 -14.60 -6.06 -12.38
CA GLY A 139 -13.43 -5.53 -13.08
C GLY A 139 -12.75 -4.35 -12.39
N GLY A 140 -12.97 -4.16 -11.08
CA GLY A 140 -12.37 -3.06 -10.32
C GLY A 140 -11.81 -3.49 -8.96
N LEU A 141 -10.87 -2.69 -8.42
CA LEU A 141 -10.37 -2.88 -7.05
C LEU A 141 -10.87 -1.80 -6.09
N TRP A 142 -11.23 -0.64 -6.63
CA TRP A 142 -11.48 0.57 -5.86
C TRP A 142 -12.90 1.05 -6.09
N GLY A 143 -13.78 0.81 -5.11
CA GLY A 143 -15.17 1.23 -5.15
C GLY A 143 -15.39 2.71 -4.80
N PRO A 144 -16.64 3.18 -4.75
CA PRO A 144 -16.97 4.56 -4.37
C PRO A 144 -16.74 4.82 -2.86
N GLU A 145 -16.97 3.82 -2.02
CA GLU A 145 -16.82 3.92 -0.55
C GLU A 145 -15.47 3.33 -0.12
N ARG A 146 -14.41 4.14 -0.25
CA ARG A 146 -13.04 3.72 0.06
C ARG A 146 -12.63 4.20 1.45
N GLY A 147 -12.36 3.26 2.34
CA GLY A 147 -11.76 3.55 3.64
C GLY A 147 -10.28 3.92 3.50
N GLY A 148 -9.83 4.93 4.25
CA GLY A 148 -8.41 5.22 4.45
C GLY A 148 -8.00 4.83 5.86
N PHE A 149 -7.16 3.82 6.01
CA PHE A 149 -6.62 3.41 7.30
C PHE A 149 -5.22 3.98 7.50
N VAL A 150 -5.08 4.92 8.43
CA VAL A 150 -3.79 5.58 8.68
C VAL A 150 -2.86 4.66 9.47
N THR A 151 -1.67 4.41 8.94
CA THR A 151 -0.65 3.57 9.59
C THR A 151 0.53 4.41 10.09
N PRO A 152 1.35 3.85 11.01
CA PRO A 152 2.69 4.36 11.23
C PRO A 152 3.51 4.34 9.94
N ARG A 153 4.44 5.29 9.82
CA ARG A 153 5.41 5.33 8.73
C ARG A 153 6.48 4.27 8.94
N VAL A 154 6.68 3.43 7.93
CA VAL A 154 7.72 2.40 7.91
C VAL A 154 8.43 2.44 6.56
N PRO A 155 9.69 1.98 6.46
CA PRO A 155 10.38 1.90 5.18
C PRO A 155 9.61 1.05 4.15
N GLU A 156 9.45 1.59 2.94
CA GLU A 156 9.04 0.86 1.74
C GLU A 156 10.26 0.66 0.85
N ILE A 157 10.39 -0.51 0.22
CA ILE A 157 11.55 -0.89 -0.57
C ILE A 157 11.14 -0.88 -2.04
N ASP A 158 11.44 0.22 -2.73
CA ASP A 158 11.25 0.35 -4.17
C ASP A 158 12.59 0.45 -4.91
N THR A 159 13.63 0.92 -4.22
CA THR A 159 15.00 1.10 -4.74
C THR A 159 16.05 0.37 -3.91
N PRO A 160 17.27 0.13 -4.45
CA PRO A 160 18.38 -0.38 -3.66
C PRO A 160 18.73 0.49 -2.44
N GLU A 161 18.63 1.81 -2.56
CA GLU A 161 18.86 2.75 -1.47
C GLU A 161 17.83 2.58 -0.34
N ASP A 162 16.58 2.28 -0.69
CA ASP A 162 15.54 1.98 0.29
C ASP A 162 15.85 0.70 1.07
N LEU A 163 16.46 -0.30 0.42
CA LEU A 163 16.91 -1.52 1.10
C LEU A 163 18.02 -1.21 2.11
N GLU A 164 19.02 -0.40 1.74
CA GLU A 164 20.06 0.05 2.68
C GLU A 164 19.46 0.78 3.88
N TYR A 165 18.50 1.68 3.63
CA TYR A 165 17.78 2.39 4.68
C TYR A 165 16.95 1.45 5.57
N ALA A 166 16.25 0.49 4.98
CA ALA A 166 15.49 -0.54 5.68
C ALA A 166 16.40 -1.38 6.61
N GLU A 167 17.59 -1.77 6.14
CA GLU A 167 18.56 -2.48 6.97
C GLU A 167 19.05 -1.64 8.15
N TRP A 168 19.35 -0.37 7.92
CA TRP A 168 19.72 0.55 8.99
C TRP A 168 18.59 0.70 10.02
N TRP A 169 17.35 0.87 9.55
CA TRP A 169 16.16 0.99 10.38
C TRP A 169 15.97 -0.25 11.26
N TYR A 170 16.12 -1.44 10.68
CA TYR A 170 16.06 -2.72 11.39
C TYR A 170 17.11 -2.83 12.50
N LYS A 171 18.38 -2.51 12.19
CA LYS A 171 19.49 -2.54 13.15
C LYS A 171 19.24 -1.58 14.31
N ARG A 172 18.73 -0.38 14.02
CA ARG A 172 18.40 0.63 15.03
C ARG A 172 17.32 0.15 16.00
N ARG A 173 16.18 -0.36 15.50
CA ARG A 173 15.08 -0.85 16.37
C ARG A 173 15.48 -2.05 17.22
N LYS A 174 16.39 -2.91 16.74
CA LYS A 174 16.92 -4.02 17.54
C LYS A 174 17.73 -3.53 18.74
N ASN A 175 18.49 -2.45 18.58
CA ASN A 175 19.29 -1.87 19.66
C ASN A 175 18.46 -1.09 20.68
N GLU A 176 17.30 -0.55 20.30
CA GLU A 176 16.36 0.13 21.22
C GLU A 176 15.55 -0.85 22.09
N ASN A 177 15.50 -2.13 21.70
CA ASN A 177 14.79 -3.20 22.42
C ASN A 177 15.73 -4.13 23.24
N CYS A 178 17.02 -3.74 23.39
CA CYS A 178 18.01 -4.38 24.28
C CYS A 178 18.29 -3.47 25.47
#